data_AF-A0A3D0ID35-F1
#
_entry.id   AF-A0A3D0ID35-F1
#
_cell.length_a   1.000
_cell.length_b   1.000
_cell.length_c   1.000
_cell.angle_alpha   90.00
_cell.angle_beta   90.00
_cell.angle_gamma   90.00
#
_symmetry.space_group_name_H-M   'P 1'
#
loop_
_entity.id
_entity.type
_entity.pdbx_description
1 polymer ?
#
loop_
_entity_poly.entity_id
_entity_poly.type
_entity_poly.pdbx_seq_one_letter_code
_entity_poly.pdbx_strand_id
1 'polypeptide(L)'
;MYYGLDAHKAFIQVCELSDDGRRRKDYPIGATAEALEAFAERLGPSDHVVLEATFHTWAIHSILTRRAGSVTVANPYEVRAIAKARVKTDKIDAYILAQLLRTGFLPAV
;
A
#
# COMPACT_ATOMS: atom_id res chain seq x y z
N MET A 1 11.51 -1.76 3.97
CA MET A 1 10.67 -0.54 4.15
C MET A 1 9.20 -0.93 4.16
N TYR A 2 8.29 0.00 4.48
CA TYR A 2 6.84 -0.24 4.43
C TYR A 2 6.19 0.65 3.39
N TYR A 3 5.32 0.06 2.57
CA TYR A 3 4.64 0.75 1.48
C TYR A 3 3.14 0.58 1.62
N GLY A 4 2.42 1.70 1.56
CA GLY A 4 0.96 1.69 1.49
C GLY A 4 0.52 2.16 0.12
N LEU A 5 -0.34 1.37 -0.53
CA LEU A 5 -0.87 1.62 -1.86
C LEU A 5 -2.39 1.85 -1.74
N ASP A 6 -2.82 3.05 -2.09
CA ASP A 6 -4.24 3.36 -2.28
C ASP A 6 -4.55 3.41 -3.78
N ALA A 7 -5.32 2.43 -4.25
CA ALA A 7 -5.60 2.26 -5.67
C ALA A 7 -6.84 3.05 -6.08
N HIS A 8 -6.64 4.12 -6.85
CA HIS A 8 -7.71 4.88 -7.48
C HIS A 8 -7.94 4.45 -8.95
N LYS A 9 -8.93 5.04 -9.63
CA LYS A 9 -9.33 4.64 -10.99
C LYS A 9 -8.25 4.90 -12.04
N ALA A 10 -7.43 5.93 -11.86
CA ALA A 10 -6.43 6.36 -12.85
C ALA A 10 -4.98 6.20 -12.37
N PHE A 11 -4.76 6.12 -11.06
CA PHE A 11 -3.44 6.07 -10.45
C PHE A 11 -3.49 5.29 -9.14
N ILE A 12 -2.32 4.89 -8.66
CA ILE A 12 -2.14 4.31 -7.33
C ILE A 12 -1.29 5.27 -6.53
N GLN A 13 -1.81 5.75 -5.40
CA GLN A 13 -1.04 6.59 -4.50
C GLN A 13 -0.16 5.71 -3.62
N VAL A 14 1.15 5.95 -3.67
CA VAL A 14 2.15 5.23 -2.87
C VAL A 14 2.59 6.12 -1.71
N CYS A 15 2.70 5.53 -0.52
CA CYS A 15 3.38 6.10 0.64
C CYS A 15 4.55 5.19 1.05
N GLU A 16 5.75 5.74 1.18
CA GLU A 16 6.95 5.05 1.66
C GLU A 16 7.24 5.44 3.12
N LEU A 17 7.34 4.44 3.99
CA LEU A 17 7.73 4.60 5.39
C LEU A 17 9.00 3.81 5.71
N SER A 18 9.87 4.45 6.49
CA SER A 18 10.94 3.74 7.20
C SER A 18 10.40 2.97 8.40
N ASP A 19 11.23 2.07 8.92
CA ASP A 19 10.90 1.19 10.04
C ASP A 19 10.56 1.96 11.33
N ASP A 20 11.21 3.11 11.53
CA ASP A 20 10.90 4.07 12.61
C ASP A 20 9.60 4.87 12.39
N GLY A 21 8.88 4.62 11.30
CA GLY A 21 7.61 5.26 10.96
C GLY A 21 7.71 6.64 10.32
N ARG A 22 8.93 7.11 10.00
CA ARG A 22 9.09 8.38 9.27
C ARG A 22 8.66 8.24 7.82
N ARG A 23 7.89 9.24 7.37
CA ARG A 23 7.47 9.36 5.98
C ARG A 23 8.65 9.78 5.10
N ARG A 24 9.00 8.92 4.16
CA ARG A 24 10.12 9.15 3.23
C ARG A 24 9.64 9.83 1.96
N LYS A 25 8.56 9.33 1.36
CA LYS A 25 8.03 9.83 0.10
C LYS A 25 6.56 9.50 -0.07
N ASP A 26 5.82 10.40 -0.71
CA ASP A 26 4.47 10.17 -1.24
C ASP A 26 4.49 10.50 -2.72
N TYR A 27 3.98 9.61 -3.57
CA TYR A 27 3.88 9.86 -5.01
C TYR A 27 2.83 8.96 -5.67
N PRO A 28 2.16 9.44 -6.72
CA PRO A 28 1.32 8.59 -7.54
C PRO A 28 2.17 7.78 -8.53
N ILE A 29 1.69 6.59 -8.87
CA ILE A 29 2.12 5.81 -10.03
C ILE A 29 0.91 5.54 -10.94
N GLY A 30 1.15 5.23 -12.22
CA GLY A 30 0.07 4.84 -13.12
C GLY A 30 -0.62 3.55 -12.68
N ALA A 31 -1.92 3.42 -12.94
CA ALA A 31 -2.68 2.19 -12.69
C ALA A 31 -2.62 1.20 -13.88
N THR A 32 -1.45 1.10 -14.53
CA THR A 32 -1.20 0.14 -15.62
C THR A 32 -0.26 -0.96 -15.17
N ALA A 33 -0.23 -2.09 -15.88
CA ALA A 33 0.67 -3.19 -15.57
C ALA A 33 2.14 -2.75 -15.64
N GLU A 34 2.51 -1.97 -16.66
CA GLU A 34 3.88 -1.49 -16.89
C GLU A 34 4.35 -0.57 -15.76
N ALA A 35 3.48 0.32 -15.28
CA ALA A 35 3.80 1.20 -14.17
C ALA A 35 3.96 0.44 -12.84
N LEU A 36 3.13 -0.60 -12.63
CA LEU A 36 3.23 -1.50 -11.49
C LEU A 36 4.48 -2.37 -11.54
N GLU A 37 4.86 -2.88 -12.71
CA GLU A 37 6.11 -3.62 -12.89
C GLU A 37 7.32 -2.74 -12.62
N ALA A 38 7.35 -1.52 -13.17
CA ALA A 38 8.40 -0.55 -12.90
C ALA A 38 8.50 -0.18 -11.40
N PHE A 39 7.38 -0.14 -10.69
CA PHE A 39 7.37 0.02 -9.24
C PHE A 39 7.89 -1.24 -8.53
N ALA A 40 7.46 -2.44 -8.94
CA ALA A 40 7.88 -3.70 -8.35
C ALA A 40 9.39 -3.93 -8.46
N GLU A 41 10.02 -3.51 -9.56
CA GLU A 41 11.48 -3.58 -9.75
C GLU A 41 12.27 -2.72 -8.74
N ARG A 42 11.62 -1.76 -8.07
CA ARG A 42 12.23 -0.96 -7.01
C ARG A 42 12.13 -1.60 -5.63
N LEU A 43 11.34 -2.66 -5.49
CA LEU A 43 11.13 -3.38 -4.24
C LEU A 43 12.18 -4.48 -4.06
N GLY A 44 12.47 -4.80 -2.81
CA GLY A 44 13.32 -5.93 -2.45
C GLY A 44 12.71 -6.86 -1.39
N PRO A 45 13.43 -7.94 -1.04
CA PRO A 45 12.95 -8.94 -0.07
C PRO A 45 12.73 -8.42 1.36
N SER A 46 13.22 -7.21 1.68
CA SER A 46 13.01 -6.55 2.98
C SER A 46 11.87 -5.51 2.96
N ASP A 47 11.14 -5.44 1.84
CA ASP A 47 10.06 -4.51 1.65
C ASP A 47 8.70 -5.19 1.89
N HIS A 48 7.85 -4.48 2.64
CA HIS A 48 6.53 -4.92 3.00
C HIS A 48 5.52 -3.96 2.39
N VAL A 49 4.59 -4.50 1.61
CA VAL A 49 3.59 -3.71 0.90
C VAL A 49 2.20 -4.05 1.42
N VAL A 50 1.34 -3.04 1.53
CA VAL A 50 -0.10 -3.22 1.77
C VAL A 50 -0.92 -2.46 0.76
N LEU A 51 -2.02 -3.06 0.32
CA LEU A 51 -3.05 -2.45 -0.50
C LEU A 51 -4.43 -2.81 0.03
N GLU A 52 -5.43 -1.94 -0.13
CA GLU A 52 -6.81 -2.29 0.18
C GLU A 52 -7.40 -3.28 -0.84
N ALA A 53 -8.34 -4.10 -0.37
CA ALA A 53 -9.16 -4.93 -1.24
C ALA A 53 -10.06 -4.06 -2.14
N THR A 54 -9.88 -4.21 -3.45
CA THR A 54 -10.56 -3.52 -4.55
C THR A 54 -10.76 -4.50 -5.71
N PHE A 55 -11.30 -4.03 -6.83
CA PHE A 55 -11.54 -4.87 -8.01
C PHE A 55 -10.25 -5.42 -8.66
N HIS A 56 -9.14 -4.67 -8.64
CA HIS A 56 -7.88 -5.08 -9.29
C HIS A 56 -6.84 -5.67 -8.33
N THR A 57 -7.18 -5.86 -7.06
CA THR A 57 -6.22 -6.21 -5.99
C THR A 57 -5.36 -7.42 -6.31
N TRP A 58 -5.93 -8.49 -6.85
CA TRP A 58 -5.16 -9.71 -7.13
C TRP A 58 -4.18 -9.56 -8.29
N ALA A 59 -4.51 -8.75 -9.29
CA ALA A 59 -3.58 -8.41 -10.37
C ALA A 59 -2.38 -7.63 -9.81
N ILE A 60 -2.64 -6.60 -9.01
CA ILE A 60 -1.60 -5.80 -8.35
C ILE A 60 -0.75 -6.70 -7.43
N HIS A 61 -1.40 -7.48 -6.57
CA HIS A 61 -0.73 -8.41 -5.65
C HIS A 61 0.21 -9.35 -6.38
N SER A 62 -0.25 -10.01 -7.45
CA SER A 62 0.57 -10.94 -8.23
C SER A 62 1.85 -10.33 -8.80
N ILE A 63 1.81 -9.05 -9.19
CA ILE A 63 2.97 -8.32 -9.71
C ILE A 63 3.97 -8.03 -8.59
N LEU A 64 3.48 -7.53 -7.46
CA LEU A 64 4.30 -7.07 -6.34
C LEU A 64 4.97 -8.22 -5.58
N THR A 65 4.27 -9.34 -5.39
CA THR A 65 4.79 -10.51 -4.66
C THR A 65 6.01 -11.15 -5.33
N ARG A 66 6.28 -10.84 -6.61
CA ARG A 66 7.49 -11.32 -7.31
C ARG A 66 8.79 -10.74 -6.74
N ARG A 67 8.72 -9.59 -6.06
CA ARG A 67 9.90 -8.82 -5.62
C ARG A 67 9.85 -8.43 -4.14
N ALA A 68 8.68 -8.04 -3.64
CA ALA A 68 8.51 -7.66 -2.25
C ALA A 68 8.64 -8.86 -1.31
N GLY A 69 9.16 -8.63 -0.10
CA GLY A 69 9.22 -9.65 0.96
C GLY A 69 7.83 -10.07 1.44
N SER A 70 6.88 -9.14 1.46
CA SER A 70 5.47 -9.46 1.73
C SER A 70 4.53 -8.48 1.05
N VAL A 71 3.36 -8.96 0.63
CA VAL A 71 2.25 -8.14 0.15
C VAL A 71 1.00 -8.51 0.94
N THR A 72 0.41 -7.55 1.65
CA THR A 72 -0.76 -7.75 2.49
C THR A 72 -1.97 -7.06 1.87
N VAL A 73 -3.09 -7.77 1.75
CA VAL A 73 -4.36 -7.18 1.31
C VAL A 73 -5.16 -6.79 2.56
N ALA A 74 -5.46 -5.51 2.72
CA ALA A 74 -6.23 -5.01 3.85
C ALA A 74 -7.73 -4.93 3.53
N ASN A 75 -8.57 -5.25 4.51
CA ASN A 75 -10.01 -5.06 4.39
C ASN A 75 -10.37 -3.56 4.54
N PRO A 76 -10.95 -2.92 3.52
CA PRO A 76 -11.25 -1.48 3.56
C PRO A 76 -12.25 -1.11 4.67
N TYR A 77 -13.15 -2.02 5.06
CA TYR A 77 -14.09 -1.74 6.15
C TYR A 77 -13.39 -1.64 7.50
N GLU A 78 -12.41 -2.52 7.74
CA GLU A 78 -11.68 -2.56 9.00
C GLU A 78 -10.64 -1.45 9.08
N VAL A 79 -9.95 -1.15 7.99
CA VAL A 79 -9.05 0.02 7.89
C VAL A 79 -9.83 1.31 8.20
N ARG A 80 -11.02 1.47 7.62
CA ARG A 80 -11.90 2.62 7.92
C ARG A 80 -12.38 2.65 9.36
N ALA A 81 -12.59 1.50 9.99
CA ALA A 81 -12.98 1.44 11.40
C ALA A 81 -11.86 1.98 12.32
N ILE A 82 -10.59 1.72 11.97
CA ILE A 82 -9.42 2.21 12.70
C ILE A 82 -9.13 3.69 12.35
N ALA A 83 -9.34 4.09 11.11
CA ALA A 83 -9.04 5.44 10.60
C ALA A 83 -10.12 6.50 10.87
N LYS A 84 -11.17 6.20 11.66
CA LYS A 84 -12.33 7.08 11.85
C LYS A 84 -11.92 8.51 12.26
N ALA A 85 -12.63 9.50 11.71
CA ALA A 85 -12.52 10.95 11.93
C ALA A 85 -11.49 11.75 11.09
N ARG A 86 -10.81 11.15 10.10
CA ARG A 86 -9.85 11.88 9.23
C ARG A 86 -10.45 12.26 7.88
N VAL A 87 -10.01 13.39 7.34
CA VAL A 87 -10.30 13.80 5.95
C VAL A 87 -9.72 12.74 5.02
N LYS A 88 -10.57 12.10 4.22
CA LYS A 88 -10.15 11.09 3.25
C LYS A 88 -9.42 11.76 2.10
N THR A 89 -8.17 11.38 1.88
CA THR A 89 -7.38 11.73 0.70
C THR A 89 -6.50 10.54 0.37
N ASP A 90 -6.17 10.33 -0.91
CA ASP A 90 -5.40 9.15 -1.32
C ASP A 90 -4.04 9.08 -0.58
N LYS A 91 -3.43 10.25 -0.29
CA LYS A 91 -2.17 10.35 0.47
C LYS A 91 -2.32 9.95 1.93
N ILE A 92 -3.44 10.33 2.56
CA ILE A 92 -3.71 9.98 3.96
C ILE A 92 -4.02 8.49 4.07
N ASP A 93 -4.78 7.94 3.14
CA ASP A 93 -5.16 6.54 3.13
C ASP A 93 -3.95 5.63 2.90
N ALA A 94 -3.13 5.93 1.87
CA ALA A 94 -1.87 5.23 1.64
C ALA A 94 -0.93 5.28 2.87
N TYR A 95 -0.85 6.42 3.54
CA TYR A 95 -0.06 6.53 4.77
C TYR A 95 -0.61 5.69 5.93
N ILE A 96 -1.93 5.68 6.13
CA ILE A 96 -2.56 4.89 7.19
C ILE A 96 -2.30 3.41 6.94
N LEU A 97 -2.48 2.93 5.71
CA LEU A 97 -2.18 1.55 5.35
C LEU A 97 -0.73 1.19 5.71
N ALA A 98 0.23 2.00 5.26
CA ALA A 98 1.65 1.79 5.54
C ALA A 98 1.95 1.75 7.05
N GLN A 99 1.30 2.63 7.85
CA GLN A 99 1.45 2.62 9.30
C GLN A 99 0.86 1.37 9.95
N LEU A 100 -0.34 0.94 9.53
CA LEU A 100 -0.98 -0.26 10.06
C LEU A 100 -0.14 -1.51 9.78
N LEU A 101 0.43 -1.61 8.57
CA LEU A 101 1.34 -2.69 8.22
C LEU A 101 2.58 -2.69 9.11
N ARG A 102 3.24 -1.53 9.25
CA ARG A 102 4.46 -1.36 10.05
C ARG A 102 4.26 -1.70 11.52
N THR A 103 3.10 -1.38 12.06
CA THR A 103 2.78 -1.56 13.48
C THR A 103 2.13 -2.91 13.79
N GLY A 104 1.87 -3.75 12.76
CA GLY A 104 1.19 -5.03 12.94
C GLY A 104 -0.28 -4.91 13.32
N PHE A 105 -0.90 -3.74 13.11
CA PHE A 105 -2.32 -3.49 13.38
C PHE A 105 -3.21 -3.71 12.16
N LEU A 106 -2.68 -4.37 11.11
CA LEU A 106 -3.56 -4.89 10.06
C LEU A 106 -4.30 -6.12 10.59
N PRO A 107 -5.64 -6.13 10.55
CA PRO A 107 -6.42 -7.31 10.92
C PRO A 107 -6.07 -8.46 9.98
N ALA A 108 -5.91 -9.66 10.55
CA ALA A 108 -5.66 -10.87 9.78
C ALA A 108 -6.92 -11.23 8.97
N VAL A 109 -6.76 -11.39 7.65
CA VAL A 109 -7.77 -11.89 6.72
C VAL A 109 -7.36 -13.24 6.16
#